data_AF-A0CBZ5-F1
#
_entry.id   AF-A0CBZ5-F1
#
_cell.length_a   1.000
_cell.length_b   1.000
_cell.length_c   1.000
_cell.angle_alpha   90.00
_cell.angle_beta   90.00
_cell.angle_gamma   90.00
#
_symmetry.space_group_name_H-M   'P 1'
#
loop_
_entity.id
_entity.type
_entity.pdbx_description
1 polymer ?
#
loop_
_entity_poly.entity_id
_entity_poly.type
_entity_poly.pdbx_seq_one_letter_code
_entity_poly.pdbx_strand_id
1 'polypeptide(L)'
;MLNHRIYFLSILTLILNLNFIKNALACPFSTYQEAIINSGSQKWMKSLEIDNKSNGDVFIFGFWTFSIPLLIQTDNVNVGEEFKINELQTGEFLFLLKNTETNDNLIVCYKSFDYVQQKVQHIFLLENGLGNFKFIFDFNSLQYEGIWVFHLVVLENQQKKMMVKVNQQDAQSADFSYQNLLNLEIIIGGKGYINNLNLNYFKGIQSKLIFKSSIDYSNVITQELMNECQIPQKIGLEQTINIVQGLKLFEGNQVLQMLIDQYGNKYCIQGWVKYTLTTVSDQKYTLLKLKGISNFEQEKTLGDELFKVDVFVSQNIPEQTYMMVNVDAYGMPVQQSFQSQYDLIFQGSSNPDYSVLQTRKKYQDLNSQLYYDGLQEWHFIQYEYGRSSFDERMLLIIKFSNELGLLKDNLGNDIFSGTFTNSKFNLFFGGDNLNNVINNNFLNAQIYNFKMQYNYNEEKLFNVDCHYTCLTCFGPLEKNCLTCDPNSNRYYQDELKICECFSGSVEKGNIKCENQLYFSIIQEEIAIELEDKCPFGYFMLPDEIGSNYDCLECPSLKRTTSIQCVDCLFYPKTWYLNPVMQIRLSINILKIS
;
A
#
# COMPACT_ATOMS: atom_id res chain seq x y z
N MET A 1 -39.90 42.03 -25.38
CA MET A 1 -40.07 40.56 -25.27
C MET A 1 -39.16 39.75 -26.22
N LEU A 2 -38.73 40.26 -27.38
CA LEU A 2 -37.85 39.49 -28.28
C LEU A 2 -36.44 39.20 -27.69
N ASN A 3 -35.83 40.15 -26.98
CA ASN A 3 -34.47 39.98 -26.44
C ASN A 3 -34.36 38.88 -25.36
N HIS A 4 -35.42 38.62 -24.58
CA HIS A 4 -35.39 37.53 -23.60
C HIS A 4 -35.47 36.14 -24.22
N ARG A 5 -36.11 35.99 -25.40
CA ARG A 5 -36.17 34.70 -26.10
C ARG A 5 -34.83 34.31 -26.71
N ILE A 6 -34.03 35.29 -27.17
CA ILE A 6 -32.70 35.04 -27.72
C ILE A 6 -31.76 34.57 -26.60
N TYR A 7 -31.76 35.24 -25.45
CA TYR A 7 -30.96 34.82 -24.29
C TYR A 7 -31.32 33.41 -23.79
N PHE A 8 -32.62 33.08 -23.73
CA PHE A 8 -33.07 31.77 -23.29
C PHE A 8 -32.68 30.67 -24.29
N LEU A 9 -32.76 30.93 -25.60
CA LEU A 9 -32.29 29.96 -26.61
C LEU A 9 -30.77 29.77 -26.52
N SER A 10 -29.98 30.83 -26.36
CA SER A 10 -28.52 30.72 -26.24
C SER A 10 -28.10 29.95 -24.98
N ILE A 11 -28.76 30.17 -23.84
CA ILE A 11 -28.52 29.43 -22.60
C ILE A 11 -28.96 27.98 -22.74
N LEU A 12 -30.10 27.72 -23.39
CA LEU A 12 -30.57 26.35 -23.63
C LEU A 12 -29.65 25.59 -24.58
N THR A 13 -29.13 26.23 -25.64
CA THR A 13 -28.08 25.62 -26.49
C THR A 13 -26.76 25.45 -25.76
N LEU A 14 -26.40 26.34 -24.84
CA LEU A 14 -25.20 26.17 -24.01
C LEU A 14 -25.35 24.99 -23.03
N ILE A 15 -26.53 24.85 -22.40
CA ILE A 15 -26.85 23.75 -21.48
C ILE A 15 -27.00 22.42 -22.25
N LEU A 16 -27.60 22.44 -23.44
CA LEU A 16 -27.68 21.25 -24.31
C LEU A 16 -26.29 20.85 -24.83
N ASN A 17 -25.44 21.79 -25.21
CA ASN A 17 -24.05 21.50 -25.59
C ASN A 17 -23.20 21.02 -24.39
N LEU A 18 -23.42 21.55 -23.18
CA LEU A 18 -22.78 21.06 -21.96
C LEU A 18 -23.25 19.64 -21.57
N ASN A 19 -24.49 19.27 -21.89
CA ASN A 19 -24.99 17.91 -21.71
C ASN A 19 -24.57 16.94 -22.84
N PHE A 20 -24.26 17.43 -24.05
CA PHE A 20 -23.67 16.60 -25.11
C PHE A 20 -22.18 16.29 -24.87
N ILE A 21 -21.46 17.13 -24.12
CA ILE A 21 -20.08 16.84 -23.67
C ILE A 21 -20.05 15.70 -22.63
N LYS A 22 -21.17 15.38 -21.96
CA LYS A 22 -21.25 14.28 -20.99
C LYS A 22 -21.29 12.87 -21.60
N ASN A 23 -21.37 12.74 -22.93
CA ASN A 23 -21.26 11.45 -23.62
C ASN A 23 -19.93 11.29 -24.35
N ALA A 24 -18.89 12.05 -23.99
CA ALA A 24 -17.56 11.47 -23.98
C ALA A 24 -17.62 10.31 -22.98
N LEU A 25 -18.01 9.13 -23.47
CA LEU A 25 -17.92 7.86 -22.78
C LEU A 25 -16.43 7.67 -22.50
N ALA A 26 -16.00 8.29 -21.40
CA ALA A 26 -14.67 8.23 -20.89
C ALA A 26 -14.24 6.77 -20.82
N CYS A 27 -12.92 6.56 -20.84
CA CYS A 27 -12.28 5.34 -20.38
C CYS A 27 -13.12 4.65 -19.27
N PRO A 28 -13.16 3.32 -19.21
CA PRO A 28 -14.08 2.57 -18.32
C PRO A 28 -13.87 2.83 -16.81
N PHE A 29 -13.03 3.79 -16.44
CA PHE A 29 -12.66 4.18 -15.09
C PHE A 29 -13.03 5.64 -14.89
N SER A 30 -13.87 5.93 -13.89
CA SER A 30 -14.18 7.30 -13.50
C SER A 30 -13.15 7.88 -12.54
N THR A 31 -12.38 7.00 -11.87
CA THR A 31 -11.32 7.37 -10.92
C THR A 31 -10.06 6.51 -11.10
N TYR A 32 -8.92 6.98 -10.58
CA TYR A 32 -7.66 6.23 -10.58
C TYR A 32 -7.79 4.95 -9.74
N GLN A 33 -8.50 5.01 -8.62
CA GLN A 33 -8.76 3.87 -7.75
C GLN A 33 -9.58 2.78 -8.45
N GLU A 34 -10.61 3.16 -9.21
CA GLU A 34 -11.42 2.22 -10.00
C GLU A 34 -10.60 1.52 -11.07
N ALA A 35 -9.67 2.22 -11.71
CA ALA A 35 -8.74 1.61 -12.65
C ALA A 35 -7.96 0.46 -11.98
N ILE A 36 -7.50 0.67 -10.75
CA ILE A 36 -6.57 -0.23 -10.07
C ILE A 36 -7.26 -1.39 -9.32
N ILE A 37 -8.38 -1.13 -8.64
CA ILE A 37 -8.92 -2.06 -7.61
C ILE A 37 -10.00 -3.00 -8.14
N ASN A 38 -10.76 -2.58 -9.16
CA ASN A 38 -12.03 -3.23 -9.52
C ASN A 38 -11.92 -4.22 -10.71
N SER A 39 -10.72 -4.72 -10.99
CA SER A 39 -10.44 -5.62 -12.12
C SER A 39 -11.15 -6.98 -12.03
N GLY A 40 -11.53 -7.43 -10.83
CA GLY A 40 -12.12 -8.76 -10.59
C GLY A 40 -13.52 -8.98 -11.18
N SER A 41 -14.14 -7.96 -11.79
CA SER A 41 -15.46 -8.07 -12.43
C SER A 41 -15.44 -7.82 -13.94
N GLN A 42 -14.30 -7.46 -14.50
CA GLN A 42 -14.25 -7.08 -15.90
C GLN A 42 -13.88 -8.29 -16.76
N LYS A 43 -14.91 -8.95 -17.29
CA LYS A 43 -14.79 -9.92 -18.39
C LYS A 43 -14.30 -9.17 -19.64
N TRP A 44 -12.98 -9.06 -19.77
CA TRP A 44 -12.35 -8.38 -20.89
C TRP A 44 -12.11 -9.35 -22.04
N MET A 45 -13.20 -9.77 -22.68
CA MET A 45 -13.14 -10.10 -24.09
C MET A 45 -14.16 -9.20 -24.76
N LYS A 46 -13.66 -8.18 -25.46
CA LYS A 46 -14.51 -7.35 -26.31
C LYS A 46 -14.10 -7.60 -27.75
N SER A 47 -14.97 -8.27 -28.48
CA SER A 47 -14.91 -8.31 -29.92
C SER A 47 -15.62 -7.08 -30.49
N LEU A 48 -15.01 -6.45 -31.50
CA LEU A 48 -15.66 -5.45 -32.33
C LEU A 48 -15.56 -5.93 -33.77
N GLU A 49 -16.71 -6.25 -34.36
CA GLU A 49 -16.83 -6.53 -35.79
C GLU A 49 -16.98 -5.20 -36.56
N ILE A 50 -16.15 -5.03 -37.59
CA ILE A 50 -16.17 -3.85 -38.46
C ILE A 50 -16.84 -4.26 -39.78
N ASP A 51 -18.10 -3.87 -39.97
CA ASP A 51 -18.85 -4.06 -41.22
C ASP A 51 -18.50 -2.96 -42.24
N ASN A 52 -18.29 -3.38 -43.48
CA ASN A 52 -17.76 -2.65 -44.63
C ASN A 52 -18.59 -1.45 -45.12
N LYS A 53 -19.66 -1.07 -44.42
CA LYS A 53 -20.57 0.01 -44.82
C LYS A 53 -20.01 1.41 -44.54
N SER A 54 -18.94 1.51 -43.75
CA SER A 54 -18.20 2.76 -43.59
C SER A 54 -17.20 2.92 -44.73
N ASN A 55 -17.47 3.81 -45.68
CA ASN A 55 -16.62 4.14 -46.84
C ASN A 55 -15.24 4.77 -46.49
N GLY A 56 -14.64 4.44 -45.35
CA GLY A 56 -13.34 4.97 -44.95
C GLY A 56 -12.21 4.20 -45.60
N ASP A 57 -11.26 4.92 -46.20
CA ASP A 57 -10.02 4.36 -46.73
C ASP A 57 -9.00 4.04 -45.63
N VAL A 58 -9.21 4.63 -44.44
CA VAL A 58 -8.33 4.51 -43.28
C VAL A 58 -9.11 3.96 -42.09
N PHE A 59 -8.65 2.84 -41.56
CA PHE A 59 -9.14 2.25 -40.32
C PHE A 59 -8.17 2.55 -39.19
N ILE A 60 -8.66 3.13 -38.11
CA ILE A 60 -7.84 3.52 -36.97
C ILE A 60 -8.43 2.91 -35.72
N PHE A 61 -7.62 2.23 -34.94
CA PHE A 61 -8.00 1.84 -33.60
C PHE A 61 -6.86 2.03 -32.61
N GLY A 62 -7.23 2.22 -31.35
CA GLY A 62 -6.27 2.32 -30.28
C GLY A 62 -6.87 1.97 -28.93
N PHE A 63 -5.99 1.74 -27.97
CA PHE A 63 -6.35 1.47 -26.59
C PHE A 63 -5.16 1.82 -25.70
N TRP A 64 -5.44 2.02 -24.43
CA TRP A 64 -4.44 2.25 -23.41
C TRP A 64 -4.19 0.97 -22.63
N THR A 65 -2.95 0.74 -22.24
CA THR A 65 -2.57 -0.30 -21.28
C THR A 65 -1.88 0.32 -20.08
N PHE A 66 -2.10 -0.27 -18.92
CA PHE A 66 -1.41 0.07 -17.67
C PHE A 66 -0.93 -1.19 -17.01
N SER A 67 0.38 -1.39 -16.94
CA SER A 67 0.94 -2.61 -16.37
C SER A 67 0.85 -2.59 -14.84
N ILE A 68 0.28 -3.66 -14.29
CA ILE A 68 0.22 -3.93 -12.85
C ILE A 68 0.64 -5.39 -12.66
N PRO A 69 1.95 -5.66 -12.49
CA PRO A 69 2.46 -7.03 -12.51
C PRO A 69 1.88 -7.94 -11.42
N LEU A 70 1.43 -7.35 -10.30
CA LEU A 70 0.82 -8.04 -9.16
C LEU A 70 -0.73 -8.12 -9.24
N LEU A 71 -1.34 -7.85 -10.38
CA LEU A 71 -2.80 -7.96 -10.55
C LEU A 71 -3.25 -9.41 -10.75
N ILE A 72 -4.13 -9.91 -9.86
CA ILE A 72 -4.84 -11.18 -10.11
C ILE A 72 -5.85 -10.97 -11.23
N GLN A 73 -5.81 -11.83 -12.24
CA GLN A 73 -6.94 -12.04 -13.13
C GLN A 73 -7.57 -13.40 -12.87
N THR A 74 -8.90 -13.40 -12.72
CA THR A 74 -9.70 -14.58 -12.38
C THR A 74 -10.33 -15.23 -13.61
N ASP A 75 -10.25 -14.60 -14.79
CA ASP A 75 -10.94 -15.04 -16.00
C ASP A 75 -10.01 -15.82 -16.94
N ASN A 76 -10.45 -17.03 -17.31
CA ASN A 76 -9.71 -17.97 -18.17
C ASN A 76 -10.17 -17.93 -19.63
N VAL A 77 -10.44 -16.74 -20.19
CA VAL A 77 -10.92 -16.67 -21.57
C VAL A 77 -9.78 -16.97 -22.54
N ASN A 78 -9.91 -18.08 -23.29
CA ASN A 78 -8.95 -18.46 -24.32
C ASN A 78 -9.23 -17.71 -25.64
N VAL A 79 -8.18 -17.19 -26.27
CA VAL A 79 -8.16 -16.56 -27.59
C VAL A 79 -7.41 -17.49 -28.52
N GLY A 80 -8.12 -18.10 -29.48
CA GLY A 80 -7.54 -19.13 -30.34
C GLY A 80 -7.51 -20.51 -29.67
N GLU A 81 -6.37 -21.20 -29.79
CA GLU A 81 -6.18 -22.50 -29.14
C GLU A 81 -5.94 -22.35 -27.62
N GLU A 82 -6.19 -23.42 -26.88
CA GLU A 82 -6.01 -23.41 -25.43
C GLU A 82 -4.56 -23.06 -25.04
N PHE A 83 -4.41 -22.21 -24.04
CA PHE A 83 -3.12 -21.91 -23.46
C PHE A 83 -2.46 -23.19 -22.94
N LYS A 84 -1.19 -23.41 -23.32
CA LYS A 84 -0.49 -24.65 -23.04
C LYS A 84 0.42 -24.47 -21.83
N ILE A 85 -0.03 -24.93 -20.66
CA ILE A 85 0.68 -24.77 -19.38
C ILE A 85 2.10 -25.36 -19.41
N ASN A 86 2.31 -26.42 -20.21
CA ASN A 86 3.61 -27.12 -20.30
C ASN A 86 4.57 -26.52 -21.33
N GLU A 87 4.18 -25.49 -22.07
CA GLU A 87 5.04 -24.82 -23.05
C GLU A 87 5.58 -23.49 -22.51
N LEU A 88 6.76 -23.07 -22.99
CA LEU A 88 7.37 -21.81 -22.59
C LEU A 88 6.45 -20.63 -22.97
N GLN A 89 6.00 -19.88 -21.96
CA GLN A 89 5.19 -18.69 -22.19
C GLN A 89 6.01 -17.64 -22.96
N THR A 90 5.54 -17.26 -24.15
CA THR A 90 6.21 -16.31 -25.03
C THR A 90 6.02 -14.85 -24.57
N GLY A 91 4.89 -14.55 -23.93
CA GLY A 91 4.58 -13.21 -23.47
C GLY A 91 3.18 -13.09 -22.87
N GLU A 92 2.71 -11.86 -22.78
CA GLU A 92 1.39 -11.48 -22.28
C GLU A 92 0.56 -10.87 -23.41
N PHE A 93 -0.59 -11.47 -23.71
CA PHE A 93 -1.47 -11.10 -24.81
C PHE A 93 -2.11 -9.72 -24.60
N LEU A 94 -1.95 -8.81 -25.57
CA LEU A 94 -2.59 -7.50 -25.54
C LEU A 94 -3.82 -7.46 -26.43
N PHE A 95 -3.66 -7.75 -27.73
CA PHE A 95 -4.79 -7.83 -28.65
C PHE A 95 -4.48 -8.71 -29.88
N LEU A 96 -5.55 -9.08 -30.56
CA LEU A 96 -5.56 -9.80 -31.84
C LEU A 96 -6.48 -9.06 -32.81
N LEU A 97 -6.01 -8.81 -34.02
CA LEU A 97 -6.84 -8.45 -35.17
C LEU A 97 -6.91 -9.67 -36.08
N LYS A 98 -8.11 -10.15 -36.39
CA LYS A 98 -8.31 -11.27 -37.31
C LYS A 98 -9.35 -10.94 -38.38
N ASN A 99 -9.25 -11.63 -39.51
CA ASN A 99 -10.27 -11.60 -40.55
C ASN A 99 -11.39 -12.59 -40.15
N THR A 100 -12.64 -12.15 -40.08
CA THR A 100 -13.75 -13.02 -39.65
C THR A 100 -14.23 -13.99 -40.72
N GLU A 101 -13.95 -13.72 -42.00
CA GLU A 101 -14.30 -14.62 -43.10
C GLU A 101 -13.32 -15.78 -43.21
N THR A 102 -12.02 -15.50 -43.15
CA THR A 102 -10.97 -16.53 -43.29
C THR A 102 -10.52 -17.11 -41.96
N ASN A 103 -10.85 -16.44 -40.85
CA ASN A 103 -10.33 -16.71 -39.51
C ASN A 103 -8.79 -16.58 -39.40
N ASP A 104 -8.16 -15.86 -40.34
CA ASP A 104 -6.72 -15.60 -40.30
C ASP A 104 -6.39 -14.50 -39.30
N ASN A 105 -5.34 -14.74 -38.51
CA ASN A 105 -4.77 -13.74 -37.62
C ASN A 105 -3.95 -12.75 -38.45
N LEU A 106 -4.35 -11.48 -38.46
CA LEU A 106 -3.65 -10.43 -39.21
C LEU A 106 -2.58 -9.77 -38.35
N ILE A 107 -2.95 -9.39 -37.13
CA ILE A 107 -2.04 -8.71 -36.19
C ILE A 107 -2.15 -9.38 -34.83
N VAL A 108 -1.03 -9.86 -34.31
CA VAL A 108 -0.92 -10.30 -32.91
C VAL A 108 -0.06 -9.30 -32.16
N CYS A 109 -0.59 -8.74 -31.08
CA CYS A 109 0.17 -7.85 -30.20
C CYS A 109 0.28 -8.45 -28.80
N TYR A 110 1.50 -8.44 -28.29
CA TYR A 110 1.80 -8.95 -26.96
C TYR A 110 2.95 -8.18 -26.30
N LYS A 111 2.95 -8.18 -24.98
CA LYS A 111 4.05 -7.71 -24.15
C LYS A 111 5.01 -8.88 -23.91
N SER A 112 6.30 -8.63 -24.02
CA SER A 112 7.34 -9.58 -23.63
C SER A 112 8.45 -8.89 -22.84
N PHE A 113 9.30 -9.68 -22.21
CA PHE A 113 10.35 -9.22 -21.33
C PHE A 113 11.71 -9.64 -21.91
N ASP A 114 12.55 -8.66 -22.24
CA ASP A 114 13.96 -8.88 -22.57
C ASP A 114 14.78 -8.71 -21.30
N TYR A 115 15.01 -9.82 -20.60
CA TYR A 115 15.77 -9.84 -19.34
C TYR A 115 17.24 -9.46 -19.51
N VAL A 116 17.81 -9.69 -20.69
CA VAL A 116 19.23 -9.38 -20.96
C VAL A 116 19.41 -7.88 -21.08
N GLN A 117 18.50 -7.21 -21.79
CA GLN A 117 18.56 -5.75 -21.97
C GLN A 117 17.75 -4.97 -20.93
N GLN A 118 17.07 -5.65 -20.01
CA GLN A 118 16.20 -5.04 -19.00
C GLN A 118 15.09 -4.18 -19.61
N LYS A 119 14.49 -4.69 -20.68
CA LYS A 119 13.46 -3.99 -21.43
C LYS A 119 12.14 -4.74 -21.38
N VAL A 120 11.06 -3.96 -21.36
CA VAL A 120 9.72 -4.45 -21.65
C VAL A 120 9.44 -4.14 -23.11
N GLN A 121 9.10 -5.15 -23.89
CA GLN A 121 8.88 -5.01 -25.32
C GLN A 121 7.40 -5.18 -25.65
N HIS A 122 6.82 -4.20 -26.34
CA HIS A 122 5.53 -4.38 -26.99
C HIS A 122 5.78 -4.79 -28.44
N ILE A 123 5.39 -6.02 -28.76
CA ILE A 123 5.67 -6.65 -30.05
C ILE A 123 4.36 -6.73 -30.83
N PHE A 124 4.38 -6.26 -32.07
CA PHE A 124 3.31 -6.42 -33.04
C PHE A 124 3.82 -7.31 -34.17
N LEU A 125 3.16 -8.44 -34.36
CA LEU A 125 3.42 -9.35 -35.48
C LEU A 125 2.31 -9.17 -36.50
N LEU A 126 2.68 -8.70 -37.68
CA LEU A 126 1.80 -8.60 -38.83
C LEU A 126 2.07 -9.82 -39.72
N GLU A 127 1.08 -10.70 -39.81
CA GLU A 127 1.04 -11.73 -40.83
C GLU A 127 0.34 -11.15 -42.04
N ASN A 128 1.01 -11.19 -43.17
CA ASN A 128 0.53 -10.58 -44.39
C ASN A 128 1.18 -11.36 -45.52
N GLY A 129 0.43 -11.90 -46.48
CA GLY A 129 0.92 -12.87 -47.48
C GLY A 129 2.23 -12.56 -48.25
N LEU A 130 2.83 -11.38 -48.08
CA LEU A 130 4.18 -11.01 -48.51
C LEU A 130 5.32 -11.43 -47.55
N GLY A 131 5.00 -11.78 -46.30
CA GLY A 131 5.95 -12.11 -45.23
C GLY A 131 5.47 -11.64 -43.84
N ASN A 132 6.18 -12.07 -42.80
CA ASN A 132 5.89 -11.68 -41.42
C ASN A 132 6.69 -10.42 -41.06
N PHE A 133 5.99 -9.36 -40.68
CA PHE A 133 6.61 -8.14 -40.17
C PHE A 133 6.54 -8.09 -38.65
N LYS A 134 7.60 -7.60 -38.01
CA LYS A 134 7.70 -7.48 -36.56
C LYS A 134 8.04 -6.04 -36.19
N PHE A 135 7.15 -5.39 -35.45
CA PHE A 135 7.40 -4.08 -34.83
C PHE A 135 7.70 -4.27 -33.35
N ILE A 136 8.74 -3.63 -32.84
CA ILE A 136 9.18 -3.76 -31.45
C ILE A 136 9.28 -2.36 -30.85
N PHE A 137 8.61 -2.16 -29.71
CA PHE A 137 8.67 -0.92 -28.93
C PHE A 137 9.24 -1.24 -27.55
N ASP A 138 10.41 -0.68 -27.25
CA ASP A 138 11.18 -0.96 -26.05
C ASP A 138 10.91 0.08 -24.96
N PHE A 139 10.59 -0.39 -23.76
CA PHE A 139 10.47 0.42 -22.55
C PHE A 139 11.51 -0.01 -21.53
N ASN A 140 12.06 0.95 -20.79
CA ASN A 140 12.88 0.64 -19.62
C ASN A 140 12.00 -0.01 -18.54
N SER A 141 12.36 -1.20 -18.05
CA SER A 141 11.60 -1.94 -17.04
C SER A 141 11.32 -1.11 -15.77
N LEU A 142 12.26 -0.27 -15.35
CA LEU A 142 12.12 0.59 -14.16
C LEU A 142 11.09 1.72 -14.31
N GLN A 143 10.76 2.09 -15.55
CA GLN A 143 9.84 3.18 -15.85
C GLN A 143 8.51 2.69 -16.41
N TYR A 144 8.45 1.43 -16.84
CA TYR A 144 7.27 0.85 -17.49
C TYR A 144 6.12 0.56 -16.52
N GLU A 145 6.44 0.22 -15.27
CA GLU A 145 5.39 0.01 -14.27
C GLU A 145 4.74 1.35 -13.86
N GLY A 146 3.40 1.35 -13.80
CA GLY A 146 2.66 2.54 -13.38
C GLY A 146 2.60 3.68 -14.40
N ILE A 147 2.98 3.43 -15.67
CA ILE A 147 2.73 4.34 -16.79
C ILE A 147 1.62 3.82 -17.70
N TRP A 148 0.87 4.75 -18.28
CA TRP A 148 -0.11 4.45 -19.31
C TRP A 148 0.55 4.48 -20.68
N VAL A 149 0.45 3.37 -21.38
CA VAL A 149 0.96 3.21 -22.74
C VAL A 149 -0.21 3.20 -23.71
N PHE A 150 -0.20 4.09 -24.70
CA PHE A 150 -1.22 4.17 -25.74
C PHE A 150 -0.72 3.46 -26.98
N HIS A 151 -1.51 2.51 -27.46
CA HIS A 151 -1.27 1.76 -28.69
C HIS A 151 -2.23 2.26 -29.75
N LEU A 152 -1.69 2.64 -30.91
CA LEU A 152 -2.46 3.08 -32.06
C LEU A 152 -2.05 2.26 -33.27
N VAL A 153 -3.04 1.71 -33.96
CA VAL A 153 -2.86 1.02 -35.24
C VAL A 153 -3.69 1.74 -36.29
N VAL A 154 -3.05 2.04 -37.41
CA VAL A 154 -3.63 2.70 -38.58
C VAL A 154 -3.47 1.75 -39.76
N LEU A 155 -4.56 1.41 -40.43
CA LEU A 155 -4.57 0.62 -41.65
C LEU A 155 -5.10 1.50 -42.80
N GLU A 156 -4.23 1.86 -43.72
CA GLU A 156 -4.54 2.66 -44.90
C GLU A 156 -4.72 1.73 -46.09
N ASN A 157 -5.97 1.41 -46.43
CA ASN A 157 -6.29 0.38 -47.42
C ASN A 157 -5.86 0.79 -48.85
N GLN A 158 -6.06 2.05 -49.23
CA GLN A 158 -5.65 2.55 -50.55
C GLN A 158 -4.13 2.54 -50.73
N GLN A 159 -3.39 2.92 -49.69
CA GLN A 159 -1.93 2.94 -49.71
C GLN A 159 -1.33 1.56 -49.42
N LYS A 160 -2.15 0.58 -49.03
CA LYS A 160 -1.69 -0.74 -48.60
C LYS A 160 -0.66 -0.63 -47.49
N LYS A 161 -0.87 0.28 -46.53
CA LYS A 161 0.11 0.62 -45.50
C LYS A 161 -0.48 0.48 -44.11
N MET A 162 0.25 -0.21 -43.24
CA MET A 162 -0.02 -0.27 -41.81
C MET A 162 0.97 0.63 -41.08
N MET A 163 0.49 1.41 -40.13
CA MET A 163 1.32 2.17 -39.20
C MET A 163 0.94 1.79 -37.77
N VAL A 164 1.96 1.57 -36.94
CA VAL A 164 1.81 1.38 -35.50
C VAL A 164 2.51 2.52 -34.80
N LYS A 165 1.81 3.13 -33.85
CA LYS A 165 2.36 4.16 -32.99
C LYS A 165 2.10 3.79 -31.55
N VAL A 166 3.14 3.92 -30.75
CA VAL A 166 3.07 3.79 -29.30
C VAL A 166 3.51 5.11 -28.71
N ASN A 167 2.80 5.63 -27.69
CA ASN A 167 3.17 6.92 -27.10
C ASN A 167 4.63 6.89 -26.59
N GLN A 168 5.33 8.03 -26.75
CA GLN A 168 6.74 8.21 -26.40
C GLN A 168 7.75 7.39 -27.24
N GLN A 169 7.28 6.73 -28.31
CA GLN A 169 8.11 5.95 -29.22
C GLN A 169 7.89 6.41 -30.67
N ASP A 170 8.88 6.15 -31.53
CA ASP A 170 8.78 6.45 -32.95
C ASP A 170 7.77 5.52 -33.63
N ALA A 171 6.95 6.07 -34.53
CA ALA A 171 6.01 5.28 -35.30
C ALA A 171 6.74 4.34 -36.28
N GLN A 172 6.23 3.12 -36.42
CA GLN A 172 6.75 2.12 -37.36
C GLN A 172 5.68 1.79 -38.40
N SER A 173 6.08 1.43 -39.61
CA SER A 173 5.13 1.10 -40.69
C SER A 173 5.63 -0.01 -41.59
N ALA A 174 4.70 -0.76 -42.18
CA ALA A 174 4.99 -1.74 -43.23
C ALA A 174 3.85 -1.78 -44.25
N ASP A 175 4.17 -2.26 -45.45
CA ASP A 175 3.18 -2.48 -46.50
C ASP A 175 2.42 -3.79 -46.27
N PHE A 176 1.13 -3.83 -46.62
CA PHE A 176 0.29 -5.01 -46.55
C PHE A 176 -0.47 -5.34 -47.84
N SER A 177 -0.72 -6.63 -48.10
CA SER A 177 -1.23 -7.13 -49.38
C SER A 177 -2.67 -7.61 -49.36
N TYR A 178 -3.35 -7.56 -48.22
CA TYR A 178 -4.74 -8.01 -48.09
C TYR A 178 -5.63 -7.24 -49.05
N GLN A 179 -6.20 -7.97 -50.00
CA GLN A 179 -7.05 -7.36 -51.04
C GLN A 179 -8.45 -7.00 -50.53
N ASN A 180 -8.85 -7.47 -49.33
CA ASN A 180 -10.16 -7.22 -48.74
C ASN A 180 -10.06 -7.22 -47.20
N LEU A 181 -9.94 -6.05 -46.57
CA LEU A 181 -10.06 -5.88 -45.10
C LEU A 181 -11.53 -5.77 -44.66
N LEU A 182 -12.45 -6.40 -45.38
CA LEU A 182 -13.87 -6.04 -45.34
C LEU A 182 -14.62 -6.61 -44.13
N ASN A 183 -13.95 -7.43 -43.31
CA ASN A 183 -14.55 -8.12 -42.19
C ASN A 183 -13.48 -8.41 -41.14
N LEU A 184 -13.32 -7.46 -40.21
CA LEU A 184 -12.30 -7.50 -39.17
C LEU A 184 -12.93 -7.64 -37.80
N GLU A 185 -12.31 -8.49 -36.97
CA GLU A 185 -12.61 -8.59 -35.54
C GLU A 185 -11.37 -8.21 -34.74
N ILE A 186 -11.53 -7.25 -33.83
CA ILE A 186 -10.52 -6.88 -32.85
C ILE A 186 -10.88 -7.53 -31.51
N ILE A 187 -9.98 -8.35 -30.98
CA ILE A 187 -10.10 -9.00 -29.67
C ILE A 187 -9.03 -8.40 -28.75
N ILE A 188 -9.45 -7.82 -27.63
CA ILE A 188 -8.56 -7.34 -26.56
C ILE A 188 -8.73 -8.23 -25.31
N GLY A 189 -7.60 -8.58 -24.66
CA GLY A 189 -7.58 -9.40 -23.44
C GLY A 189 -7.78 -10.91 -23.67
N GLY A 190 -7.43 -11.71 -22.66
CA GLY A 190 -7.46 -13.18 -22.70
C GLY A 190 -6.06 -13.83 -22.72
N LYS A 191 -6.00 -15.14 -22.96
CA LYS A 191 -4.76 -15.94 -23.10
C LYS A 191 -4.92 -16.96 -24.22
N GLY A 192 -3.88 -17.57 -24.74
CA GLY A 192 -4.04 -18.64 -25.72
C GLY A 192 -2.77 -18.97 -26.48
N TYR A 193 -2.87 -20.00 -27.33
CA TYR A 193 -1.82 -20.37 -28.27
C TYR A 193 -2.16 -19.82 -29.66
N ILE A 194 -1.41 -18.81 -30.10
CA ILE A 194 -1.71 -18.02 -31.32
C ILE A 194 -0.44 -17.95 -32.16
N ASN A 195 -0.47 -18.43 -33.40
CA ASN A 195 0.65 -18.37 -34.35
C ASN A 195 1.99 -18.91 -33.77
N ASN A 196 1.91 -20.03 -33.04
CA ASN A 196 3.03 -20.62 -32.31
C ASN A 196 3.55 -19.82 -31.11
N LEU A 197 2.77 -18.87 -30.60
CA LEU A 197 3.07 -18.08 -29.42
C LEU A 197 2.15 -18.56 -28.29
N ASN A 198 2.75 -19.02 -27.19
CA ASN A 198 2.01 -19.36 -25.99
C ASN A 198 1.86 -18.09 -25.13
N LEU A 199 0.76 -17.37 -25.31
CA LEU A 199 0.55 -16.04 -24.72
C LEU A 199 -0.36 -16.15 -23.50
N ASN A 200 0.13 -15.68 -22.35
CA ASN A 200 -0.66 -15.63 -21.13
C ASN A 200 -1.48 -14.33 -21.07
N TYR A 201 -2.31 -14.19 -20.05
CA TYR A 201 -3.06 -12.96 -19.82
C TYR A 201 -2.15 -11.76 -19.54
N PHE A 202 -2.57 -10.57 -19.97
CA PHE A 202 -1.91 -9.33 -19.61
C PHE A 202 -2.11 -8.98 -18.14
N LYS A 203 -0.99 -8.87 -17.41
CA LYS A 203 -0.94 -8.47 -16.00
C LYS A 203 -1.02 -6.95 -15.89
N GLY A 204 -2.23 -6.44 -16.06
CA GLY A 204 -2.51 -5.02 -16.01
C GLY A 204 -3.95 -4.68 -16.40
N ILE A 205 -4.15 -3.42 -16.73
CA ILE A 205 -5.44 -2.86 -17.13
C ILE A 205 -5.38 -2.47 -18.60
N GLN A 206 -6.46 -2.73 -19.33
CA GLN A 206 -6.65 -2.23 -20.69
C GLN A 206 -7.85 -1.29 -20.70
N SER A 207 -7.77 -0.19 -21.45
CA SER A 207 -8.93 0.66 -21.69
C SER A 207 -9.90 -0.01 -22.65
N LYS A 208 -11.07 0.60 -22.80
CA LYS A 208 -11.96 0.29 -23.92
C LYS A 208 -11.23 0.53 -25.25
N LEU A 209 -11.47 -0.37 -26.21
CA LEU A 209 -11.08 -0.17 -27.60
C LEU A 209 -11.75 1.08 -28.18
N ILE A 210 -10.92 1.95 -28.74
CA ILE A 210 -11.32 3.17 -29.45
C ILE A 210 -11.16 2.88 -30.93
N PHE A 211 -12.18 3.16 -31.74
CA PHE A 211 -12.19 2.86 -33.17
C PHE A 211 -12.77 4.05 -33.95
N LYS A 212 -12.12 4.40 -35.05
CA LYS A 212 -12.55 5.45 -35.97
C LYS A 212 -12.26 5.04 -37.41
N SER A 213 -13.25 5.22 -38.27
CA SER A 213 -13.11 5.12 -39.73
C SER A 213 -12.99 6.54 -40.29
N SER A 214 -11.99 6.79 -41.14
CA SER A 214 -11.71 8.11 -41.71
C SER A 214 -11.32 7.99 -43.19
N ILE A 215 -11.43 9.10 -43.92
CA ILE A 215 -10.92 9.23 -45.28
C ILE A 215 -9.42 9.55 -45.27
N ASP A 216 -8.93 10.22 -44.21
CA ASP A 216 -7.54 10.63 -44.08
C ASP A 216 -7.01 10.43 -42.65
N TYR A 217 -5.71 10.17 -42.53
CA TYR A 217 -4.98 10.10 -41.27
C TYR A 217 -4.25 11.41 -41.00
N SER A 218 -4.39 11.96 -39.80
CA SER A 218 -3.61 13.11 -39.37
C SER A 218 -3.19 13.00 -37.89
N ASN A 219 -2.15 13.74 -37.52
CA ASN A 219 -1.73 13.84 -36.12
C ASN A 219 -2.85 14.36 -35.19
N VAL A 220 -3.78 15.15 -35.72
CA VAL A 220 -4.97 15.63 -34.99
C VAL A 220 -5.84 14.45 -34.56
N ILE A 221 -6.05 13.46 -35.44
CA ILE A 221 -6.83 12.27 -35.13
C ILE A 221 -6.19 11.45 -34.01
N THR A 222 -4.85 11.38 -33.95
CA THR A 222 -4.16 10.70 -32.85
C THR A 222 -4.43 11.39 -31.52
N GLN A 223 -4.35 12.73 -31.47
CA GLN A 223 -4.64 13.49 -30.26
C GLN A 223 -6.11 13.39 -29.86
N GLU A 224 -7.03 13.43 -30.83
CA GLU A 224 -8.46 13.19 -30.59
C GLU A 224 -8.70 11.82 -29.94
N LEU A 225 -8.14 10.74 -30.51
CA LEU A 225 -8.29 9.38 -29.97
C LEU A 225 -7.70 9.24 -28.56
N MET A 226 -6.53 9.86 -28.31
CA MET A 226 -5.95 9.90 -26.96
C MET A 226 -6.87 10.65 -25.98
N ASN A 227 -7.54 11.71 -26.43
CA ASN A 227 -8.44 12.53 -25.62
C ASN A 227 -9.84 11.92 -25.45
N GLU A 228 -10.27 11.02 -26.33
CA GLU A 228 -11.53 10.26 -26.20
C GLU A 228 -11.53 9.38 -24.93
N CYS A 229 -10.36 8.96 -24.47
CA CYS A 229 -10.18 8.15 -23.26
C CYS A 229 -9.35 8.92 -22.23
N GLN A 230 -10.02 9.67 -21.35
CA GLN A 230 -9.33 10.37 -20.27
C GLN A 230 -8.76 9.37 -19.27
N ILE A 231 -7.43 9.29 -19.25
CA ILE A 231 -6.70 8.52 -18.26
C ILE A 231 -6.75 9.26 -16.92
N PRO A 232 -7.18 8.60 -15.83
CA PRO A 232 -7.22 9.24 -14.53
C PRO A 232 -5.79 9.62 -14.09
N GLN A 233 -5.64 10.82 -13.53
CA GLN A 233 -4.36 11.27 -13.01
C GLN A 233 -3.94 10.40 -11.82
N LYS A 234 -2.62 10.16 -11.72
CA LYS A 234 -2.03 9.46 -10.58
C LYS A 234 -2.38 10.22 -9.29
N ILE A 235 -2.73 9.48 -8.25
CA ILE A 235 -2.91 10.05 -6.91
C ILE A 235 -1.53 10.52 -6.43
N GLY A 236 -1.35 11.84 -6.38
CA GLY A 236 -0.13 12.47 -5.86
C GLY A 236 -0.21 12.84 -4.38
N LEU A 237 -1.38 12.66 -3.74
CA LEU A 237 -1.55 13.01 -2.33
C LEU A 237 -0.93 11.94 -1.43
N GLU A 238 -0.20 12.41 -0.41
CA GLU A 238 0.31 11.54 0.64
C GLU A 238 -0.85 10.83 1.34
N GLN A 239 -0.70 9.53 1.55
CA GLN A 239 -1.68 8.69 2.26
C GLN A 239 -1.00 8.02 3.43
N THR A 240 -1.72 7.83 4.54
CA THR A 240 -1.24 7.11 5.72
C THR A 240 -2.29 6.09 6.14
N ILE A 241 -1.85 4.84 6.30
CA ILE A 241 -2.66 3.74 6.83
C ILE A 241 -2.04 3.30 8.14
N ASN A 242 -2.80 3.43 9.23
CA ASN A 242 -2.40 2.93 10.53
C ASN A 242 -2.69 1.43 10.60
N ILE A 243 -1.66 0.60 10.56
CA ILE A 243 -1.77 -0.86 10.61
C ILE A 243 -2.03 -1.30 12.06
N VAL A 244 -1.31 -0.67 12.99
CA VAL A 244 -1.45 -0.86 14.43
C VAL A 244 -1.58 0.51 15.07
N GLN A 245 -2.62 0.71 15.87
CA GLN A 245 -2.78 1.91 16.69
C GLN A 245 -2.61 1.52 18.16
N GLY A 246 -1.73 2.23 18.86
CA GLY A 246 -1.37 1.92 20.24
C GLY A 246 -0.53 0.66 20.38
N LEU A 247 -0.48 0.14 21.61
CA LEU A 247 0.27 -1.06 21.97
C LEU A 247 -0.51 -2.32 21.61
N LYS A 248 0.13 -3.22 20.86
CA LYS A 248 -0.36 -4.59 20.67
C LYS A 248 0.68 -5.60 21.15
N LEU A 249 0.20 -6.61 21.86
CA LEU A 249 0.99 -7.75 22.30
C LEU A 249 0.73 -8.90 21.33
N PHE A 250 1.80 -9.50 20.84
CA PHE A 250 1.80 -10.69 20.01
C PHE A 250 2.31 -11.85 20.86
N GLU A 251 1.46 -12.85 21.03
CA GLU A 251 1.80 -14.07 21.75
C GLU A 251 1.73 -15.25 20.80
N GLY A 252 2.71 -16.15 20.86
CA GLY A 252 2.54 -17.41 20.16
C GLY A 252 2.72 -17.34 18.64
N ASN A 253 1.79 -18.01 17.98
CA ASN A 253 1.60 -18.07 16.54
C ASN A 253 0.58 -17.03 16.04
N GLN A 254 0.25 -15.99 16.83
CA GLN A 254 -0.65 -14.94 16.40
C GLN A 254 -0.08 -14.21 15.18
N VAL A 255 -0.89 -14.17 14.11
CA VAL A 255 -0.60 -13.44 12.88
C VAL A 255 -1.66 -12.36 12.71
N LEU A 256 -1.24 -11.09 12.65
CA LEU A 256 -2.08 -10.02 12.14
C LEU A 256 -1.87 -9.94 10.63
N GLN A 257 -2.93 -10.22 9.87
CA GLN A 257 -2.91 -10.10 8.42
C GLN A 257 -3.78 -8.91 7.97
N MET A 258 -3.25 -8.10 7.07
CA MET A 258 -3.97 -6.96 6.49
C MET A 258 -3.73 -6.89 4.99
N LEU A 259 -4.80 -6.71 4.22
CA LEU A 259 -4.70 -6.36 2.81
C LEU A 259 -4.69 -4.84 2.68
N ILE A 260 -3.73 -4.33 1.92
CA ILE A 260 -3.56 -2.91 1.69
C ILE A 260 -3.54 -2.62 0.21
N ASP A 261 -4.46 -1.77 -0.23
CA ASP A 261 -4.43 -1.21 -1.57
C ASP A 261 -3.47 -0.01 -1.57
N GLN A 262 -2.28 -0.20 -2.12
CA GLN A 262 -1.33 0.87 -2.32
C GLN A 262 -1.63 1.57 -3.64
N TYR A 263 -1.63 2.90 -3.61
CA TYR A 263 -1.62 3.73 -4.80
C TYR A 263 -0.31 4.49 -4.81
N GLY A 264 0.42 4.49 -5.91
CA GLY A 264 1.72 5.16 -5.96
C GLY A 264 2.89 4.29 -6.35
N ASN A 265 4.09 4.86 -6.31
CA ASN A 265 5.37 4.17 -6.55
C ASN A 265 6.32 4.23 -5.35
N LYS A 266 5.85 4.77 -4.23
CA LYS A 266 6.66 5.00 -3.03
C LYS A 266 5.86 4.59 -1.82
N TYR A 267 6.55 3.94 -0.89
CA TYR A 267 5.96 3.62 0.39
C TYR A 267 7.00 3.61 1.50
N CYS A 268 6.54 3.79 2.73
CA CYS A 268 7.34 3.69 3.93
C CYS A 268 6.51 2.93 4.96
N ILE A 269 7.05 1.83 5.49
CA ILE A 269 6.47 1.13 6.63
C ILE A 269 7.34 1.37 7.85
N GLN A 270 6.74 1.79 8.94
CA GLN A 270 7.48 2.13 10.13
C GLN A 270 6.68 1.89 11.41
N GLY A 271 7.38 1.64 12.51
CA GLY A 271 6.80 1.44 13.84
C GLY A 271 7.82 0.95 14.85
N TRP A 272 7.35 0.76 16.08
CA TRP A 272 8.18 0.27 17.19
C TRP A 272 7.93 -1.19 17.48
N VAL A 273 8.99 -1.91 17.83
CA VAL A 273 8.94 -3.30 18.28
C VAL A 273 9.81 -3.50 19.52
N LYS A 274 9.41 -4.42 20.38
CA LYS A 274 10.17 -4.90 21.54
C LYS A 274 9.92 -6.40 21.70
N TYR A 275 10.98 -7.20 21.81
CA TYR A 275 10.83 -8.65 22.00
C TYR A 275 10.88 -9.04 23.48
N THR A 276 10.16 -10.10 23.85
CA THR A 276 10.25 -10.73 25.17
C THR A 276 10.91 -12.09 24.97
N LEU A 277 12.20 -12.20 25.34
CA LEU A 277 13.04 -13.37 25.03
C LEU A 277 13.11 -14.39 26.17
N THR A 278 12.42 -14.15 27.30
CA THR A 278 12.60 -14.91 28.55
C THR A 278 12.20 -16.39 28.47
N THR A 279 11.40 -16.77 27.47
CA THR A 279 10.84 -18.12 27.35
C THR A 279 11.46 -18.92 26.21
N VAL A 280 12.31 -18.34 25.37
CA VAL A 280 12.72 -18.92 24.08
C VAL A 280 14.18 -19.34 24.11
N SER A 281 14.46 -20.63 23.88
CA SER A 281 15.82 -21.15 23.80
C SER A 281 16.47 -20.85 22.44
N ASP A 282 15.89 -21.33 21.34
CA ASP A 282 16.42 -21.15 19.98
C ASP A 282 15.24 -21.11 18.99
N GLN A 283 14.91 -19.94 18.46
CA GLN A 283 13.75 -19.79 17.56
C GLN A 283 13.94 -18.70 16.51
N LYS A 284 13.41 -18.99 15.32
CA LYS A 284 13.20 -18.01 14.24
C LYS A 284 11.76 -17.50 14.28
N TYR A 285 11.59 -16.19 14.17
CA TYR A 285 10.30 -15.51 14.18
C TYR A 285 10.19 -14.51 13.04
N THR A 286 9.07 -14.51 12.32
CA THR A 286 8.77 -13.47 11.33
C THR A 286 8.09 -12.30 12.04
N LEU A 287 8.76 -11.15 12.14
CA LEU A 287 8.15 -9.94 12.70
C LEU A 287 7.17 -9.32 11.70
N LEU A 288 7.68 -9.08 10.50
CA LEU A 288 7.02 -8.28 9.49
C LEU A 288 7.26 -8.93 8.14
N LYS A 289 6.20 -9.11 7.38
CA LYS A 289 6.25 -9.64 6.03
C LYS A 289 5.28 -8.88 5.15
N LEU A 290 5.80 -8.16 4.18
CA LEU A 290 5.06 -7.51 3.12
C LEU A 290 5.14 -8.42 1.89
N LYS A 291 3.99 -8.90 1.43
CA LYS A 291 3.88 -9.67 0.20
C LYS A 291 3.08 -8.94 -0.86
N GLY A 292 3.38 -9.18 -2.14
CA GLY A 292 2.40 -9.00 -3.20
C GLY A 292 1.24 -10.00 -3.08
N ILE A 293 0.13 -9.75 -3.77
CA ILE A 293 -0.88 -10.78 -3.98
C ILE A 293 -0.36 -11.75 -5.06
N SER A 294 -0.16 -13.02 -4.71
CA SER A 294 0.55 -13.99 -5.57
C SER A 294 -0.16 -14.22 -6.91
N ASN A 295 0.58 -14.11 -8.01
CA ASN A 295 0.12 -14.46 -9.37
C ASN A 295 1.03 -15.46 -10.10
N PHE A 296 2.04 -16.00 -9.42
CA PHE A 296 2.92 -17.01 -9.98
C PHE A 296 2.31 -18.36 -9.63
N GLU A 297 1.75 -19.02 -10.65
CA GLU A 297 1.20 -20.37 -10.51
C GLU A 297 2.25 -21.26 -9.82
N GLN A 298 1.87 -21.80 -8.66
CA GLN A 298 2.46 -22.93 -7.92
C GLN A 298 4.00 -23.07 -7.96
N GLU A 299 4.66 -22.67 -6.86
CA GLU A 299 5.80 -23.36 -6.20
C GLU A 299 7.09 -22.59 -5.87
N LYS A 300 7.26 -21.30 -6.20
CA LYS A 300 8.33 -20.50 -5.56
C LYS A 300 7.88 -19.09 -5.23
N THR A 301 8.01 -18.72 -3.95
CA THR A 301 7.71 -17.41 -3.37
C THR A 301 8.63 -16.28 -3.82
N LEU A 302 9.53 -16.54 -4.79
CA LEU A 302 10.53 -15.58 -5.26
C LEU A 302 9.83 -14.43 -6.00
N GLY A 303 10.01 -13.21 -5.50
CA GLY A 303 9.42 -12.00 -6.09
C GLY A 303 8.05 -11.63 -5.53
N ASP A 304 7.44 -12.49 -4.70
CA ASP A 304 6.21 -12.15 -3.97
C ASP A 304 6.54 -11.56 -2.59
N GLU A 305 7.69 -11.88 -1.99
CA GLU A 305 8.08 -11.44 -0.64
C GLU A 305 8.89 -10.13 -0.69
N LEU A 306 8.18 -9.02 -0.94
CA LEU A 306 8.78 -7.71 -1.18
C LEU A 306 9.67 -7.23 -0.03
N PHE A 307 9.26 -7.53 1.20
CA PHE A 307 10.03 -7.18 2.39
C PHE A 307 9.69 -8.15 3.52
N LYS A 308 10.71 -8.74 4.15
CA LYS A 308 10.55 -9.64 5.28
C LYS A 308 11.62 -9.37 6.34
N VAL A 309 11.19 -9.18 7.58
CA VAL A 309 12.05 -9.11 8.76
C VAL A 309 11.84 -10.36 9.59
N ASP A 310 12.87 -11.20 9.60
CA ASP A 310 12.98 -12.36 10.48
C ASP A 310 13.94 -12.02 11.63
N VAL A 311 13.61 -12.44 12.85
CA VAL A 311 14.54 -12.41 13.98
C VAL A 311 14.80 -13.83 14.42
N PHE A 312 16.07 -14.20 14.50
CA PHE A 312 16.51 -15.44 15.10
C PHE A 312 17.14 -15.13 16.45
N VAL A 313 16.64 -15.78 17.48
CA VAL A 313 17.11 -15.62 18.86
C VAL A 313 17.65 -16.94 19.36
N SER A 314 18.83 -16.91 19.95
CA SER A 314 19.42 -18.01 20.69
C SER A 314 19.80 -17.53 22.09
N GLN A 315 19.06 -18.00 23.11
CA GLN A 315 19.38 -17.75 24.51
C GLN A 315 20.59 -18.58 24.95
N ASN A 316 20.76 -19.78 24.39
CA ASN A 316 21.87 -20.67 24.72
C ASN A 316 23.20 -20.18 24.14
N ILE A 317 23.14 -19.57 22.95
CA ILE A 317 24.30 -19.06 22.22
C ILE A 317 23.96 -17.65 21.72
N PRO A 318 24.03 -16.61 22.58
CA PRO A 318 23.68 -15.24 22.21
C PRO A 318 24.36 -14.75 20.92
N GLU A 319 25.58 -15.25 20.63
CA GLU A 319 26.34 -15.02 19.38
C GLU A 319 25.63 -15.45 18.10
N GLN A 320 24.64 -16.33 18.20
CA GLN A 320 23.81 -16.74 17.08
C GLN A 320 22.57 -15.86 16.94
N THR A 321 22.29 -14.90 17.83
CA THR A 321 21.14 -14.01 17.71
C THR A 321 21.37 -12.99 16.59
N TYR A 322 20.42 -12.87 15.66
CA TYR A 322 20.50 -11.94 14.54
C TYR A 322 19.13 -11.50 14.06
N MET A 323 19.09 -10.32 13.44
CA MET A 323 17.97 -9.92 12.58
C MET A 323 18.35 -10.20 11.13
N MET A 324 17.41 -10.73 10.37
CA MET A 324 17.56 -11.05 8.96
C MET A 324 16.50 -10.32 8.18
N VAL A 325 16.94 -9.41 7.33
CA VAL A 325 16.06 -8.67 6.43
C VAL A 325 16.23 -9.24 5.04
N ASN A 326 15.13 -9.71 4.47
CA ASN A 326 15.06 -10.17 3.09
C ASN A 326 14.19 -9.18 2.31
N VAL A 327 14.71 -8.73 1.17
CA VAL A 327 13.99 -7.85 0.25
C VAL A 327 14.09 -8.46 -1.12
N ASP A 328 12.96 -8.82 -1.69
CA ASP A 328 12.91 -9.26 -3.07
C ASP A 328 12.83 -8.03 -3.97
N ALA A 329 13.83 -7.84 -4.81
CA ALA A 329 13.81 -6.89 -5.91
C ALA A 329 12.97 -7.51 -7.03
N TYR A 330 11.75 -7.00 -7.20
CA TYR A 330 10.87 -7.38 -8.29
C TYR A 330 10.93 -6.32 -9.38
N GLY A 331 11.41 -6.66 -10.57
CA GLY A 331 11.41 -5.72 -11.72
C GLY A 331 10.81 -6.32 -12.96
N MET A 332 10.68 -7.65 -12.98
CA MET A 332 10.12 -8.43 -14.07
C MET A 332 9.51 -9.71 -13.46
N PRO A 333 8.33 -10.16 -13.93
CA PRO A 333 7.75 -11.43 -13.49
C PRO A 333 8.70 -12.59 -13.83
N VAL A 334 9.27 -13.24 -12.82
CA VAL A 334 10.17 -14.39 -13.06
C VAL A 334 9.33 -15.58 -13.52
N GLN A 335 9.48 -15.97 -14.79
CA GLN A 335 8.92 -17.23 -15.28
C GLN A 335 9.71 -18.41 -14.70
N GLN A 336 9.02 -19.45 -14.23
CA GLN A 336 9.65 -20.64 -13.62
C GLN A 336 10.66 -21.35 -14.54
N SER A 337 10.40 -21.34 -15.85
CA SER A 337 11.29 -21.93 -16.86
C SER A 337 12.64 -21.21 -16.97
N PHE A 338 12.72 -19.95 -16.53
CA PHE A 338 13.94 -19.14 -16.58
C PHE A 338 14.93 -19.46 -15.47
N GLN A 339 14.57 -20.27 -14.46
CA GLN A 339 15.54 -20.76 -13.47
C GLN A 339 16.74 -21.41 -14.18
N SER A 340 16.46 -22.24 -15.20
CA SER A 340 17.49 -22.93 -15.99
C SER A 340 18.30 -22.01 -16.92
N GLN A 341 17.70 -20.94 -17.45
CA GLN A 341 18.38 -19.99 -18.33
C GLN A 341 19.21 -18.96 -17.55
N TYR A 342 18.75 -18.55 -16.36
CA TYR A 342 19.57 -17.78 -15.41
C TYR A 342 20.77 -18.59 -14.97
N ASP A 343 20.56 -19.87 -14.62
CA ASP A 343 21.67 -20.77 -14.31
C ASP A 343 22.67 -20.80 -15.48
N LEU A 344 22.23 -20.88 -16.75
CA LEU A 344 23.13 -20.88 -17.92
C LEU A 344 23.87 -19.56 -18.18
N ILE A 345 23.24 -18.40 -17.98
CA ILE A 345 23.89 -17.09 -18.18
C ILE A 345 24.96 -16.83 -17.11
N PHE A 346 24.74 -17.32 -15.89
CA PHE A 346 25.65 -17.09 -14.75
C PHE A 346 26.54 -18.29 -14.39
N GLN A 347 26.39 -19.44 -15.05
CA GLN A 347 27.22 -20.66 -14.89
C GLN A 347 28.70 -20.48 -15.25
N GLY A 348 29.08 -19.37 -15.91
CA GLY A 348 30.47 -19.00 -16.17
C GLY A 348 31.13 -18.20 -15.04
N SER A 349 30.36 -17.68 -14.08
CA SER A 349 30.89 -17.05 -12.88
C SER A 349 30.80 -18.05 -11.74
N SER A 350 31.87 -18.22 -10.96
CA SER A 350 31.96 -19.19 -9.86
C SER A 350 31.03 -18.90 -8.66
N ASN A 351 29.95 -18.16 -8.88
CA ASN A 351 28.92 -17.85 -7.91
C ASN A 351 27.61 -17.54 -8.66
N PRO A 352 26.73 -18.52 -8.96
CA PRO A 352 25.40 -18.25 -9.50
C PRO A 352 24.56 -17.69 -8.36
N ASP A 353 24.85 -16.46 -7.99
CA ASP A 353 24.25 -15.82 -6.85
C ASP A 353 22.86 -15.35 -7.28
N TYR A 354 21.85 -16.16 -6.94
CA TYR A 354 20.44 -15.76 -6.95
C TYR A 354 20.19 -14.47 -6.13
N SER A 355 21.22 -13.94 -5.45
CA SER A 355 21.26 -12.65 -4.77
C SER A 355 20.89 -11.44 -5.65
N VAL A 356 20.88 -11.53 -6.97
CA VAL A 356 20.56 -10.38 -7.85
C VAL A 356 19.10 -9.95 -7.72
N LEU A 357 18.20 -10.85 -7.33
CA LEU A 357 16.76 -10.56 -7.15
C LEU A 357 16.33 -10.55 -5.68
N GLN A 358 17.20 -10.96 -4.77
CA GLN A 358 16.89 -10.97 -3.35
C GLN A 358 18.09 -10.45 -2.56
N THR A 359 17.95 -9.26 -2.01
CA THR A 359 18.90 -8.77 -1.02
C THR A 359 18.56 -9.37 0.34
N ARG A 360 19.46 -10.23 0.83
CA ARG A 360 19.39 -10.82 2.16
C ARG A 360 20.51 -10.25 3.03
N LYS A 361 20.15 -9.47 4.04
CA LYS A 361 21.08 -8.85 4.99
C LYS A 361 20.90 -9.47 6.37
N LYS A 362 22.02 -9.93 6.93
CA LYS A 362 22.09 -10.41 8.31
C LYS A 362 22.71 -9.32 9.17
N TYR A 363 21.97 -8.87 10.18
CA TYR A 363 22.41 -7.90 11.17
C TYR A 363 22.67 -8.60 12.50
N GLN A 364 23.90 -8.45 12.99
CA GLN A 364 24.40 -9.00 14.24
C GLN A 364 25.54 -8.08 14.71
N ASP A 365 25.71 -7.91 16.02
CA ASP A 365 26.87 -7.21 16.60
C ASP A 365 27.97 -8.21 16.97
N LEU A 366 29.23 -7.75 17.02
CA LEU A 366 30.34 -8.54 17.56
C LEU A 366 30.15 -8.79 19.06
N ASN A 367 29.57 -7.83 19.77
CA ASN A 367 29.08 -7.99 21.13
C ASN A 367 27.67 -8.57 21.10
N SER A 368 27.60 -9.88 20.97
CA SER A 368 26.36 -10.64 20.85
C SER A 368 25.38 -10.43 22.00
N GLN A 369 25.89 -10.23 23.22
CA GLN A 369 25.09 -9.95 24.39
C GLN A 369 24.42 -8.57 24.28
N LEU A 370 25.17 -7.55 23.85
CA LEU A 370 24.61 -6.21 23.61
C LEU A 370 23.50 -6.24 22.54
N TYR A 371 23.68 -7.05 21.49
CA TYR A 371 22.66 -7.24 20.46
C TYR A 371 21.41 -7.95 20.99
N TYR A 372 21.59 -9.02 21.74
CA TYR A 372 20.52 -9.76 22.41
C TYR A 372 19.72 -8.87 23.37
N ASP A 373 20.40 -8.06 24.18
CA ASP A 373 19.78 -7.12 25.10
C ASP A 373 19.06 -5.98 24.35
N GLY A 374 19.65 -5.49 23.25
CA GLY A 374 19.02 -4.47 22.41
C GLY A 374 17.71 -4.89 21.76
N LEU A 375 17.57 -6.16 21.39
CA LEU A 375 16.30 -6.71 20.88
C LEU A 375 15.22 -6.78 21.97
N GLN A 376 15.61 -6.91 23.25
CA GLN A 376 14.68 -6.87 24.38
C GLN A 376 14.23 -5.45 24.74
N GLU A 377 14.87 -4.44 24.19
CA GLU A 377 14.47 -3.05 24.29
C GLU A 377 13.59 -2.62 23.11
N TRP A 378 12.94 -1.46 23.26
CA TRP A 378 12.23 -0.85 22.15
C TRP A 378 13.22 -0.47 21.06
N HIS A 379 12.91 -0.82 19.83
CA HIS A 379 13.63 -0.33 18.66
C HIS A 379 12.64 0.04 17.56
N PHE A 380 12.98 1.11 16.86
CA PHE A 380 12.18 1.64 15.77
C PHE A 380 12.67 1.04 14.47
N ILE A 381 11.75 0.47 13.69
CA ILE A 381 12.05 -0.08 12.37
C ILE A 381 11.32 0.78 11.35
N GLN A 382 12.04 1.16 10.30
CA GLN A 382 11.53 1.90 9.16
C GLN A 382 12.12 1.31 7.89
N TYR A 383 11.26 0.98 6.94
CA TYR A 383 11.65 0.55 5.60
C TYR A 383 10.98 1.45 4.57
N GLU A 384 11.79 2.11 3.75
CA GLU A 384 11.37 2.99 2.66
C GLU A 384 11.67 2.34 1.31
N TYR A 385 10.71 2.49 0.39
CA TYR A 385 10.86 2.13 -1.01
C TYR A 385 10.53 3.33 -1.91
N GLY A 386 11.34 3.54 -2.93
CA GLY A 386 11.08 4.50 -4.01
C GLY A 386 11.65 5.91 -3.77
N ARG A 387 12.71 6.05 -2.96
CA ARG A 387 13.47 7.31 -2.88
C ARG A 387 14.04 7.68 -4.26
N SER A 388 14.20 8.98 -4.53
CA SER A 388 14.74 9.48 -5.81
C SER A 388 16.23 9.27 -5.97
N SER A 389 16.98 9.30 -4.87
CA SER A 389 18.38 8.90 -4.89
C SER A 389 18.46 7.43 -5.28
N PHE A 390 19.10 7.17 -6.43
CA PHE A 390 19.32 5.81 -6.92
C PHE A 390 20.04 4.96 -5.85
N ASP A 391 20.96 5.58 -5.10
CA ASP A 391 21.74 4.98 -4.01
C ASP A 391 20.99 4.82 -2.68
N GLU A 392 19.71 5.17 -2.61
CA GLU A 392 18.89 4.96 -1.43
C GLU A 392 17.49 4.47 -1.80
N ARG A 393 17.29 3.88 -2.98
CA ARG A 393 15.95 3.52 -3.46
C ARG A 393 15.20 2.61 -2.48
N MET A 394 15.94 1.73 -1.80
CA MET A 394 15.43 0.86 -0.73
C MET A 394 16.24 1.12 0.55
N LEU A 395 15.65 1.82 1.51
CA LEU A 395 16.34 2.23 2.72
C LEU A 395 15.75 1.54 3.94
N LEU A 396 16.61 0.87 4.71
CA LEU A 396 16.26 0.34 6.03
C LEU A 396 16.91 1.19 7.11
N ILE A 397 16.10 1.61 8.06
CA ILE A 397 16.52 2.27 9.28
C ILE A 397 16.04 1.45 10.46
N ILE A 398 16.97 1.07 11.34
CA ILE A 398 16.68 0.48 12.64
C ILE A 398 17.35 1.35 13.68
N LYS A 399 16.56 1.94 14.58
CA LYS A 399 17.08 2.71 15.70
C LYS A 399 16.86 1.93 16.99
N PHE A 400 17.95 1.41 17.54
CA PHE A 400 17.96 0.78 18.85
C PHE A 400 17.98 1.84 19.95
N SER A 401 17.44 1.48 21.10
CA SER A 401 17.39 2.34 22.28
C SER A 401 18.67 2.27 23.13
N ASN A 402 19.44 1.20 22.96
CA ASN A 402 20.72 0.98 23.63
C ASN A 402 21.90 1.50 22.79
N GLU A 403 23.11 1.10 23.18
CA GLU A 403 24.37 1.51 22.56
C GLU A 403 24.56 1.03 21.11
N LEU A 404 23.72 0.13 20.59
CA LEU A 404 23.73 -0.27 19.17
C LEU A 404 23.38 0.92 18.26
N GLY A 405 22.65 1.92 18.79
CA GLY A 405 22.39 3.18 18.11
C GLY A 405 21.56 3.05 16.83
N LEU A 406 21.95 3.81 15.81
CA LEU A 406 21.26 3.89 14.53
C LEU A 406 21.94 3.00 13.49
N LEU A 407 21.21 1.98 13.04
CA LEU A 407 21.54 1.22 11.85
C LEU A 407 20.80 1.83 10.66
N LYS A 408 21.55 2.26 9.65
CA LYS A 408 21.04 2.73 8.37
C LYS A 408 21.71 1.90 7.28
N ASP A 409 20.95 1.05 6.59
CA ASP A 409 21.48 0.25 5.48
C ASP A 409 20.67 0.50 4.21
N ASN A 410 21.39 0.57 3.10
CA ASN A 410 20.78 0.54 1.78
C ASN A 410 20.63 -0.93 1.36
N LEU A 411 19.39 -1.37 1.23
CA LEU A 411 19.05 -2.75 0.88
C LEU A 411 19.15 -3.03 -0.61
N GLY A 412 19.72 -2.10 -1.38
CA GLY A 412 20.04 -2.27 -2.78
C GLY A 412 19.52 -1.11 -3.62
N ASN A 413 20.25 -0.89 -4.71
CA ASN A 413 19.84 0.02 -5.79
C ASN A 413 19.25 -0.76 -6.96
N ASP A 414 18.88 -2.03 -6.72
CA ASP A 414 18.86 -3.03 -7.77
C ASP A 414 18.04 -2.50 -8.95
N ILE A 415 18.70 -2.50 -10.10
CA ILE A 415 18.18 -2.10 -11.41
C ILE A 415 16.95 -2.93 -11.78
N PHE A 416 16.71 -4.00 -11.00
CA PHE A 416 15.59 -4.91 -11.06
C PHE A 416 14.53 -4.62 -9.98
N SER A 417 14.52 -3.47 -9.32
CA SER A 417 13.44 -3.08 -8.40
C SER A 417 12.40 -2.22 -9.12
N GLY A 418 11.48 -2.88 -9.80
CA GLY A 418 10.21 -2.34 -10.29
C GLY A 418 9.46 -1.58 -9.21
N THR A 419 8.67 -0.59 -9.61
CA THR A 419 8.15 0.49 -8.77
C THR A 419 7.02 0.07 -7.82
N PHE A 420 6.65 -1.22 -7.78
CA PHE A 420 5.50 -1.77 -7.04
C PHE A 420 4.28 -0.88 -7.18
N THR A 421 4.06 -0.41 -8.40
CA THR A 421 3.16 0.70 -8.62
C THR A 421 1.73 0.23 -8.54
N ASN A 422 0.95 0.85 -7.66
CA ASN A 422 -0.48 0.60 -7.56
C ASN A 422 -0.81 -0.87 -7.29
N SER A 423 -0.09 -1.42 -6.32
CA SER A 423 -0.17 -2.85 -6.00
C SER A 423 -1.03 -3.08 -4.77
N LYS A 424 -1.66 -4.25 -4.72
CA LYS A 424 -2.25 -4.73 -3.48
C LYS A 424 -1.20 -5.52 -2.72
N PHE A 425 -1.02 -5.19 -1.45
CA PHE A 425 -0.09 -5.88 -0.57
C PHE A 425 -0.84 -6.71 0.47
N ASN A 426 -0.26 -7.85 0.80
CA ASN A 426 -0.65 -8.66 1.93
C ASN A 426 0.41 -8.52 3.02
N LEU A 427 0.05 -7.81 4.08
CA LEU A 427 0.92 -7.49 5.19
C LEU A 427 0.67 -8.44 6.34
N PHE A 428 1.72 -9.09 6.82
CA PHE A 428 1.68 -9.96 7.98
C PHE A 428 2.57 -9.41 9.08
N PHE A 429 2.03 -9.36 10.28
CA PHE A 429 2.76 -9.08 11.52
C PHE A 429 2.67 -10.27 12.44
N GLY A 430 3.82 -10.71 12.92
CA GLY A 430 3.95 -11.83 13.84
C GLY A 430 3.60 -13.19 13.23
N GLY A 431 4.11 -14.23 13.89
CA GLY A 431 3.86 -15.64 13.57
C GLY A 431 4.45 -16.12 12.23
N ASP A 432 4.73 -17.42 12.14
CA ASP A 432 4.95 -18.08 10.85
C ASP A 432 4.04 -19.31 10.81
N ASN A 433 2.98 -19.26 10.00
CA ASN A 433 2.01 -20.35 9.85
C ASN A 433 2.65 -21.67 9.38
N LEU A 434 3.91 -21.63 8.94
CA LEU A 434 4.63 -22.80 8.42
C LEU A 434 5.24 -23.69 9.51
N ASN A 435 5.40 -23.20 10.73
CA ASN A 435 5.97 -23.98 11.84
C ASN A 435 4.88 -24.46 12.79
N ASN A 436 4.03 -25.38 12.32
CA ASN A 436 3.03 -26.11 13.14
C ASN A 436 3.66 -27.10 14.14
N VAL A 437 4.89 -26.86 14.62
CA VAL A 437 5.55 -27.76 15.56
C VAL A 437 4.95 -27.56 16.94
N ILE A 438 4.20 -28.57 17.34
CA ILE A 438 3.49 -28.74 18.60
C ILE A 438 4.54 -28.76 19.73
N ASN A 439 4.54 -27.75 20.62
CA ASN A 439 5.22 -27.65 21.93
C ASN A 439 6.44 -26.71 22.11
N ASN A 440 6.71 -25.74 21.23
CA ASN A 440 7.75 -24.75 21.53
C ASN A 440 7.19 -23.51 22.24
N ASN A 441 7.90 -23.05 23.28
CA ASN A 441 7.70 -21.71 23.84
C ASN A 441 7.88 -20.70 22.71
N PHE A 442 6.86 -19.90 22.45
CA PHE A 442 6.89 -18.95 21.36
C PHE A 442 7.49 -17.62 21.79
N LEU A 443 8.18 -16.97 20.85
CA LEU A 443 8.59 -15.59 20.98
C LEU A 443 7.37 -14.68 21.11
N ASN A 444 7.35 -13.88 22.18
CA ASN A 444 6.37 -12.82 22.36
C ASN A 444 6.97 -11.49 21.94
N ALA A 445 6.17 -10.62 21.34
CA ALA A 445 6.60 -9.29 20.92
C ALA A 445 5.56 -8.23 21.28
N GLN A 446 6.02 -7.02 21.54
CA GLN A 446 5.19 -5.84 21.67
C GLN A 446 5.44 -4.98 20.44
N ILE A 447 4.38 -4.52 19.79
CA ILE A 447 4.49 -3.58 18.67
C ILE A 447 3.61 -2.37 18.93
N TYR A 448 4.05 -1.21 18.43
CA TYR A 448 3.37 0.05 18.70
C TYR A 448 3.39 0.98 17.48
N ASN A 449 2.22 1.55 17.17
CA ASN A 449 2.00 2.54 16.10
C ASN A 449 2.62 2.20 14.74
N PHE A 450 2.53 0.94 14.30
CA PHE A 450 2.92 0.60 12.94
C PHE A 450 2.00 1.28 11.92
N LYS A 451 2.59 2.02 10.98
CA LYS A 451 1.88 2.70 9.91
C LYS A 451 2.60 2.52 8.57
N MET A 452 1.83 2.60 7.50
CA MET A 452 2.35 2.61 6.14
C MET A 452 1.95 3.91 5.46
N GLN A 453 2.92 4.62 4.89
CA GLN A 453 2.73 5.88 4.20
C GLN A 453 3.04 5.73 2.72
N TYR A 454 2.27 6.38 1.85
CA TYR A 454 2.40 6.31 0.38
C TYR A 454 2.46 7.69 -0.22
N ASN A 455 3.02 7.80 -1.42
CA ASN A 455 3.06 9.05 -2.22
C ASN A 455 3.58 10.27 -1.45
N TYR A 456 4.43 10.08 -0.46
CA TYR A 456 5.11 11.19 0.18
C TYR A 456 6.07 11.83 -0.84
N ASN A 457 6.25 13.14 -0.71
CA ASN A 457 7.21 13.87 -1.52
C ASN A 457 8.63 13.37 -1.26
N GLU A 458 9.50 13.55 -2.24
CA GLU A 458 10.90 13.15 -2.13
C GLU A 458 11.57 13.85 -0.94
N GLU A 459 12.33 13.06 -0.17
CA GLU A 459 13.16 13.49 0.96
C GLU A 459 12.45 13.79 2.29
N LYS A 460 11.24 13.27 2.51
CA LYS A 460 10.62 13.31 3.84
C LYS A 460 11.51 12.59 4.85
N LEU A 461 12.03 13.32 5.83
CA LEU A 461 12.62 12.73 7.02
C LEU A 461 11.47 12.17 7.87
N PHE A 462 11.35 10.85 7.88
CA PHE A 462 10.47 10.18 8.82
C PHE A 462 11.10 10.25 10.20
N ASN A 463 10.45 11.02 11.08
CA ASN A 463 10.87 11.11 12.47
C ASN A 463 10.41 9.86 13.21
N VAL A 464 11.25 9.44 14.16
CA VAL A 464 10.91 8.42 15.13
C VAL A 464 9.70 8.90 15.93
N ASP A 465 8.58 8.20 15.82
CA ASP A 465 7.33 8.55 16.50
C ASP A 465 7.45 8.26 18.01
N CYS A 466 7.98 9.21 18.78
CA CYS A 466 7.94 9.17 20.24
C CYS A 466 6.51 9.41 20.76
N HIS A 467 6.30 9.17 22.07
CA HIS A 467 5.10 9.68 22.74
C HIS A 467 5.00 11.20 22.51
N TYR A 468 3.79 11.72 22.32
CA TYR A 468 3.57 13.12 21.91
C TYR A 468 4.09 14.16 22.92
N THR A 469 4.42 13.74 24.14
CA THR A 469 5.04 14.59 25.17
C THR A 469 6.56 14.64 25.06
N CYS A 470 7.19 13.72 24.33
CA CYS A 470 8.64 13.65 24.15
C CYS A 470 9.06 14.22 22.79
N LEU A 471 10.19 14.94 22.78
CA LEU A 471 10.92 15.26 21.55
C LEU A 471 11.84 14.11 21.13
N THR A 472 12.48 13.47 22.11
CA THR A 472 13.34 12.29 21.91
C THR A 472 13.00 11.23 22.94
N CYS A 473 13.18 9.96 22.57
CA CYS A 473 12.75 8.82 23.38
C CYS A 473 13.61 7.58 23.10
N PHE A 474 13.58 6.65 24.06
CA PHE A 474 14.10 5.28 23.95
C PHE A 474 12.95 4.26 23.79
N GLY A 475 11.79 4.72 23.32
CA GLY A 475 10.60 3.91 23.16
C GLY A 475 9.35 4.75 22.96
N PRO A 476 8.24 4.13 22.55
CA PRO A 476 7.03 4.85 22.18
C PRO A 476 6.15 5.26 23.38
N LEU A 477 6.41 4.72 24.57
CA LEU A 477 5.54 4.93 25.72
C LEU A 477 5.90 6.23 26.45
N GLU A 478 4.95 6.77 27.19
CA GLU A 478 5.11 8.00 27.98
C GLU A 478 6.35 7.96 28.90
N LYS A 479 6.62 6.78 29.50
CA LYS A 479 7.77 6.52 30.40
C LYS A 479 9.08 6.25 29.66
N ASN A 480 9.14 6.56 28.38
CA ASN A 480 10.33 6.38 27.56
C ASN A 480 10.90 7.70 27.02
N CYS A 481 10.52 8.84 27.60
CA CYS A 481 11.06 10.13 27.19
C CYS A 481 12.54 10.27 27.60
N LEU A 482 13.33 10.86 26.70
CA LEU A 482 14.67 11.38 26.99
C LEU A 482 14.66 12.90 27.12
N THR A 483 13.85 13.57 26.32
CA THR A 483 13.63 15.02 26.38
C THR A 483 12.18 15.33 26.05
N CYS A 484 11.63 16.40 26.66
CA CYS A 484 10.27 16.83 26.37
C CYS A 484 10.18 17.66 25.10
N ASP A 485 9.01 17.65 24.46
CA ASP A 485 8.72 18.59 23.38
C ASP A 485 8.74 20.02 23.95
N PRO A 486 9.63 20.91 23.47
CA PRO A 486 9.70 22.30 23.95
C PRO A 486 8.38 23.05 23.77
N ASN A 487 7.53 22.62 22.83
CA ASN A 487 6.23 23.22 22.58
C ASN A 487 5.12 22.73 23.52
N SER A 488 5.35 21.65 24.27
CA SER A 488 4.33 21.02 25.13
C SER A 488 4.12 21.70 26.49
N ASN A 489 4.98 22.65 26.88
CA ASN A 489 4.98 23.26 28.22
C ASN A 489 5.08 22.21 29.35
N ARG A 490 6.03 21.29 29.19
CA ARG A 490 6.31 20.19 30.12
C ARG A 490 7.73 20.28 30.63
N TYR A 491 7.97 19.76 31.83
CA TYR A 491 9.31 19.50 32.34
C TYR A 491 9.62 18.00 32.30
N TYR A 492 10.90 17.69 32.15
CA TYR A 492 11.38 16.32 32.15
C TYR A 492 11.62 15.83 33.57
N GLN A 493 11.01 14.70 33.95
CA GLN A 493 11.28 14.04 35.23
C GLN A 493 12.20 12.84 35.00
N ASP A 494 13.48 13.01 35.33
CA ASP A 494 14.53 12.05 35.01
C ASP A 494 14.32 10.67 35.67
N GLU A 495 13.83 10.62 36.90
CA GLU A 495 13.59 9.37 37.63
C GLU A 495 12.53 8.48 36.99
N LEU A 496 11.48 9.10 36.44
CA LEU A 496 10.34 8.42 35.84
C LEU A 496 10.44 8.35 34.31
N LYS A 497 11.39 9.09 33.72
CA LYS A 497 11.58 9.21 32.27
C LYS A 497 10.30 9.65 31.54
N ILE A 498 9.56 10.57 32.16
CA ILE A 498 8.30 11.13 31.65
C ILE A 498 8.41 12.65 31.46
N CYS A 499 7.45 13.20 30.72
CA CYS A 499 7.29 14.63 30.53
C CYS A 499 5.96 15.08 31.13
N GLU A 500 6.03 15.79 32.25
CA GLU A 500 4.87 16.22 33.03
C GLU A 500 4.58 17.71 32.83
N CYS A 501 3.30 18.08 32.95
CA CYS A 501 2.91 19.48 32.96
C CYS A 501 3.48 20.20 34.18
N PHE A 502 3.91 21.47 33.99
CA PHE A 502 4.25 22.31 35.13
C PHE A 502 3.10 22.43 36.12
N SER A 503 3.42 22.57 37.41
CA SER A 503 2.42 22.75 38.46
C SER A 503 1.47 23.90 38.13
N GLY A 504 0.16 23.65 38.25
CA GLY A 504 -0.88 24.62 37.88
C GLY A 504 -1.28 24.60 36.40
N SER A 505 -0.75 23.67 35.60
CA SER A 505 -1.23 23.39 34.24
C SER A 505 -2.03 22.08 34.21
N VAL A 506 -2.98 21.98 33.29
CA VAL A 506 -3.68 20.71 33.03
C VAL A 506 -3.48 20.26 31.59
N GLU A 507 -3.50 18.95 31.43
CA GLU A 507 -3.54 18.29 30.14
C GLU A 507 -4.97 18.27 29.59
N LYS A 508 -5.17 18.90 28.44
CA LYS A 508 -6.49 19.02 27.81
C LYS A 508 -6.51 18.37 26.42
N GLY A 509 -6.37 17.04 26.40
CA GLY A 509 -6.54 16.20 25.20
C GLY A 509 -5.64 16.54 24.00
N ASN A 510 -4.64 17.39 24.18
CA ASN A 510 -3.77 17.94 23.14
C ASN A 510 -2.32 18.01 23.64
N ILE A 511 -1.40 18.13 22.67
CA ILE A 511 0.07 18.15 22.79
C ILE A 511 0.62 19.17 23.83
N LYS A 512 -0.18 20.14 24.29
CA LYS A 512 0.26 21.23 25.18
C LYS A 512 -0.44 21.23 26.53
N CYS A 513 0.34 21.46 27.59
CA CYS A 513 -0.16 21.78 28.91
C CYS A 513 -0.64 23.23 28.94
N GLU A 514 -1.93 23.43 29.25
CA GLU A 514 -2.50 24.76 29.39
C GLU A 514 -2.36 25.23 30.84
N ASN A 515 -1.74 26.41 31.02
CA ASN A 515 -1.70 27.07 32.33
C ASN A 515 -3.13 27.34 32.79
N GLN A 516 -3.56 26.68 33.85
CA GLN A 516 -4.73 27.11 34.62
C GLN A 516 -4.31 28.17 35.62
N LEU A 517 -3.72 29.26 35.13
CA LEU A 517 -3.70 30.49 35.91
C LEU A 517 -5.10 31.08 35.80
N TYR A 518 -5.90 30.89 36.86
CA TYR A 518 -7.26 31.37 37.01
C TYR A 518 -8.31 30.65 36.16
N PHE A 519 -8.76 29.47 36.61
CA PHE A 519 -10.20 29.42 36.83
C PHE A 519 -10.48 30.35 37.99
N SER A 520 -10.90 31.59 37.69
CA SER A 520 -11.98 32.17 38.47
C SER A 520 -13.05 31.09 38.43
N ILE A 521 -13.19 30.33 39.52
CA ILE A 521 -14.34 29.47 39.70
C ILE A 521 -15.50 30.47 39.68
N ILE A 522 -16.09 30.67 38.51
CA ILE A 522 -17.46 31.15 38.45
C ILE A 522 -18.19 30.00 39.12
N GLN A 523 -18.47 30.17 40.41
CA GLN A 523 -19.40 29.33 41.14
C GLN A 523 -20.71 29.49 40.38
N GLU A 524 -20.97 28.59 39.42
CA GLU A 524 -22.34 28.18 39.22
C GLU A 524 -22.68 27.41 40.50
N GLU A 525 -23.37 28.09 41.41
CA GLU A 525 -24.18 27.46 42.43
C GLU A 525 -25.19 26.59 41.69
N ILE A 526 -24.78 25.38 41.32
CA ILE A 526 -25.73 24.34 40.98
C ILE A 526 -26.36 24.01 42.33
N ALA A 527 -27.55 24.56 42.58
CA ALA A 527 -28.42 24.10 43.64
C ALA A 527 -28.71 22.63 43.34
N ILE A 528 -27.93 21.73 43.93
CA ILE A 528 -28.26 20.31 43.93
C ILE A 528 -29.44 20.22 44.91
N GLU A 529 -30.66 20.22 44.39
CA GLU A 529 -31.83 19.77 45.14
C GLU A 529 -31.63 18.28 45.44
N LEU A 530 -30.87 18.00 46.50
CA LEU A 530 -30.74 16.67 47.06
C LEU A 530 -32.06 16.37 47.76
N GLU A 531 -32.99 15.70 47.07
CA GLU A 531 -34.11 14.96 47.68
C GLU A 531 -33.62 13.76 48.54
N ASP A 532 -32.35 13.74 48.94
CA ASP A 532 -31.66 12.59 49.51
C ASP A 532 -31.61 12.66 51.04
N LYS A 533 -31.89 11.52 51.68
CA LYS A 533 -31.97 11.37 53.14
C LYS A 533 -30.63 11.55 53.89
N CYS A 534 -29.49 11.57 53.19
CA CYS A 534 -28.17 11.64 53.82
C CYS A 534 -27.56 13.05 53.72
N PRO A 535 -26.93 13.55 54.80
CA PRO A 535 -26.24 14.83 54.77
C PRO A 535 -25.00 14.76 53.86
N PHE A 536 -24.60 15.92 53.34
CA PHE A 536 -23.37 16.05 52.54
C PHE A 536 -22.16 15.50 53.31
N GLY A 537 -21.28 14.76 52.62
CA GLY A 537 -20.17 14.04 53.26
C GLY A 537 -20.48 12.59 53.63
N TYR A 538 -21.67 12.08 53.31
CA TYR A 538 -22.09 10.70 53.56
C TYR A 538 -22.55 10.03 52.26
N PHE A 539 -22.33 8.72 52.16
CA PHE A 539 -22.87 7.87 51.10
C PHE A 539 -23.96 6.94 51.65
N MET A 540 -24.87 6.51 50.78
CA MET A 540 -25.98 5.62 51.09
C MET A 540 -25.53 4.17 50.92
N LEU A 541 -25.64 3.39 52.00
CA LEU A 541 -25.47 1.94 51.97
C LEU A 541 -26.84 1.29 52.17
N PRO A 542 -27.35 0.45 51.26
CA PRO A 542 -28.62 -0.24 51.46
C PRO A 542 -28.52 -1.18 52.68
N ASP A 543 -29.60 -1.26 53.46
CA ASP A 543 -29.71 -2.27 54.52
C ASP A 543 -29.78 -3.69 53.92
N GLU A 544 -29.53 -4.73 54.72
CA GLU A 544 -29.49 -6.13 54.25
C GLU A 544 -30.81 -6.59 53.58
N ILE A 545 -31.90 -5.85 53.77
CA ILE A 545 -33.25 -6.14 53.27
C ILE A 545 -33.55 -5.29 52.01
N GLY A 546 -32.67 -4.34 51.64
CA GLY A 546 -32.78 -3.47 50.46
C GLY A 546 -33.93 -2.45 50.54
N SER A 547 -34.49 -2.23 51.73
CA SER A 547 -35.70 -1.42 51.93
C SER A 547 -35.43 -0.06 52.56
N ASN A 548 -34.29 0.09 53.27
CA ASN A 548 -33.79 1.36 53.78
C ASN A 548 -32.31 1.54 53.41
N TYR A 549 -31.79 2.74 53.70
CA TYR A 549 -30.39 3.09 53.51
C TYR A 549 -29.82 3.64 54.80
N ASP A 550 -28.62 3.17 55.16
CA ASP A 550 -27.78 3.76 56.18
C ASP A 550 -26.88 4.84 55.55
N CYS A 551 -26.75 5.98 56.24
CA CYS A 551 -25.83 7.04 55.83
C CYS A 551 -24.47 6.80 56.49
N LEU A 552 -23.46 6.44 55.69
CA LEU A 552 -22.09 6.23 56.17
C LEU A 552 -21.20 7.39 55.74
N GLU A 553 -20.36 7.86 56.67
CA GLU A 553 -19.43 8.97 56.39
C GLU A 553 -18.46 8.56 55.28
N CYS A 554 -18.31 9.41 54.26
CA CYS A 554 -17.30 9.21 53.23
C CYS A 554 -15.91 9.12 53.88
N PRO A 555 -15.08 8.13 53.52
CA PRO A 555 -13.78 7.96 54.16
C PRO A 555 -12.92 9.22 54.04
N SER A 556 -12.30 9.62 55.14
CA SER A 556 -11.45 10.80 55.23
C SER A 556 -10.14 10.50 55.96
N LEU A 557 -9.04 11.12 55.51
CA LEU A 557 -7.73 10.99 56.17
C LEU A 557 -7.62 12.04 57.29
N LYS A 558 -7.92 11.64 58.52
CA LYS A 558 -8.11 12.55 59.67
C LYS A 558 -6.87 13.32 60.17
N ARG A 559 -5.66 13.10 59.62
CA ARG A 559 -4.42 13.61 60.26
C ARG A 559 -3.83 14.89 59.68
N THR A 560 -4.11 15.28 58.44
CA THR A 560 -3.56 16.53 57.88
C THR A 560 -4.41 16.98 56.69
N THR A 561 -5.19 18.06 56.87
CA THR A 561 -6.15 18.62 55.90
C THR A 561 -7.29 17.65 55.53
N SER A 562 -8.54 18.12 55.52
CA SER A 562 -9.75 17.33 55.27
C SER A 562 -9.82 16.82 53.83
N ILE A 563 -9.00 15.83 53.50
CA ILE A 563 -9.07 15.09 52.24
C ILE A 563 -10.23 14.11 52.39
N GLN A 564 -11.35 14.46 51.76
CA GLN A 564 -12.51 13.59 51.60
C GLN A 564 -12.43 12.89 50.24
N CYS A 565 -12.90 11.65 50.17
CA CYS A 565 -13.07 10.95 48.89
C CYS A 565 -14.04 11.74 47.99
N VAL A 566 -13.52 12.37 46.95
CA VAL A 566 -14.31 13.26 46.08
C VAL A 566 -15.37 12.49 45.32
N ASP A 567 -15.06 11.28 44.87
CA ASP A 567 -15.99 10.41 44.16
C ASP A 567 -17.17 9.98 45.06
N CYS A 568 -16.94 9.86 46.37
CA CYS A 568 -17.99 9.57 47.35
C CYS A 568 -18.98 10.74 47.50
N LEU A 569 -18.51 11.99 47.33
CA LEU A 569 -19.36 13.19 47.39
C LEU A 569 -20.22 13.35 46.13
N PHE A 570 -19.68 13.01 44.96
CA PHE A 570 -20.40 13.16 43.70
C PHE A 570 -21.33 11.99 43.39
N TYR A 571 -21.06 10.80 43.92
CA TYR A 571 -21.83 9.58 43.65
C TYR A 571 -22.26 8.85 44.94
N PRO A 572 -22.92 9.52 45.90
CA PRO A 572 -23.22 8.96 47.21
C PRO A 572 -24.13 7.72 47.16
N LYS A 573 -24.90 7.51 46.09
CA LYS A 573 -25.80 6.35 45.95
C LYS A 573 -25.12 5.08 45.46
N THR A 574 -24.00 5.19 44.77
CA THR A 574 -23.40 4.07 44.04
C THR A 574 -21.94 3.83 44.42
N TRP A 575 -21.32 4.72 45.20
CA TRP A 575 -19.92 4.60 45.57
C TRP A 575 -19.58 3.28 46.28
N TYR A 576 -20.48 2.75 47.12
CA TYR A 576 -20.26 1.48 47.83
C TYR A 576 -20.11 0.26 46.91
N LEU A 577 -20.62 0.34 45.67
CA LEU A 577 -20.51 -0.75 44.68
C LEU A 577 -19.12 -0.83 44.06
N ASN A 578 -18.39 0.28 44.02
CA ASN A 578 -17.03 0.33 43.50
C ASN A 578 -16.22 1.43 44.21
N PRO A 579 -15.75 1.16 45.45
CA PRO A 579 -15.12 2.16 46.30
C PRO A 579 -13.70 2.46 45.84
N VAL A 580 -13.57 3.23 44.77
CA VAL A 580 -12.30 3.84 44.34
C VAL A 580 -12.23 5.22 44.95
N MET A 581 -11.12 5.50 45.66
CA MET A 581 -10.86 6.81 46.24
C MET A 581 -9.85 7.55 45.37
N GLN A 582 -10.31 8.50 44.56
CA GLN A 582 -9.41 9.50 43.99
C GLN A 582 -9.14 10.58 45.05
N ILE A 583 -7.91 10.62 45.54
CA ILE A 583 -7.45 11.69 46.44
C ILE A 583 -7.21 12.94 45.61
N ARG A 584 -8.03 13.99 45.82
CA ARG A 584 -7.73 15.35 45.33
C ARG A 584 -7.52 16.28 46.52
N LEU A 585 -6.51 17.15 46.43
CA LEU A 585 -6.29 18.23 47.39
C LEU A 585 -7.42 19.25 47.26
N SER A 586 -8.48 19.10 48.05
CA SER A 586 -9.52 20.11 48.19
C SER A 586 -9.01 21.25 49.08
N ILE A 587 -8.50 22.33 48.47
CA ILE A 587 -8.27 23.60 49.17
C ILE A 587 -9.64 24.24 49.40
N ASN A 588 -10.16 24.18 50.63
CA ASN A 588 -11.27 24.95 51.18
C ASN A 588 -12.35 25.37 50.16
N ILE A 589 -13.07 24.41 49.60
CA ILE A 589 -14.34 24.66 48.93
C ILE A 589 -15.41 24.29 49.95
N LEU A 590 -16.30 25.25 50.27
CA LEU A 590 -17.50 25.19 51.13
C LEU A 590 -17.38 25.91 52.50
N LYS A 591 -17.77 27.20 52.48
CA LYS A 591 -18.54 27.79 53.58
C LYS A 591 -20.01 27.42 53.33
N ILE A 592 -20.63 26.75 54.29
CA ILE A 592 -22.07 26.47 54.32
C ILE A 592 -22.76 27.69 54.96
N SER A 593 -23.82 28.20 54.34
CA SER A 593 -24.81 29.10 54.96
C SER A 593 -25.96 28.31 55.56
#